data_AF-A0A564G5W8-F1
#
_entry.id   AF-A0A564G5W8-F1
#
_cell.length_a   1.000
_cell.length_b   1.000
_cell.length_c   1.000
_cell.angle_alpha   90.00
_cell.angle_beta   90.00
_cell.angle_gamma   90.00
#
_symmetry.space_group_name_H-M   'P 1'
#
loop_
_entity.id
_entity.type
_entity.pdbx_description
1 polymer ?
#
loop_
_entity_poly.entity_id
_entity_poly.type
_entity_poly.pdbx_seq_one_letter_code
_entity_poly.pdbx_strand_id
1 'polypeptide(L)'
;MAPFKPTHVSHKQVEAYQIQASNFDETGAGKVALTGGATVIVPPGFASRGAPAKGDMLVRYAPTETEPDGYLSHSPRAVFEDGYRKIGQRGPVLMSASNPTGWKLEELVDQLLIELNAKNARISEDPSAAAVIVRGNNAVILCLLDVIGAYQRGIVTTLDGIGPDQGPKGRPRIGADAGPVQQS
;
A
#
# COMPACT_ATOMS: atom_id res chain seq x y z
N MET A 1 11.78 -11.38 -22.33
CA MET A 1 10.61 -11.44 -21.41
C MET A 1 9.64 -10.32 -21.73
N ALA A 2 8.39 -10.40 -21.28
CA ALA A 2 7.46 -9.28 -21.39
C ALA A 2 8.01 -8.05 -20.62
N PRO A 3 7.65 -6.82 -21.04
CA PRO A 3 7.99 -5.61 -20.30
C PRO A 3 7.54 -5.72 -18.83
N PHE A 4 8.40 -5.27 -17.92
CA PHE A 4 8.11 -5.30 -16.49
C PHE A 4 6.90 -4.39 -16.18
N LYS A 5 5.85 -4.97 -15.61
CA LYS A 5 4.62 -4.31 -15.18
C LYS A 5 4.35 -4.66 -13.71
N PRO A 6 4.73 -3.80 -12.76
CA PRO A 6 4.73 -4.17 -11.36
C PRO A 6 3.30 -4.44 -10.87
N THR A 7 3.13 -5.54 -10.14
CA THR A 7 1.83 -5.96 -9.57
C THR A 7 1.78 -5.74 -8.07
N HIS A 8 2.93 -5.73 -7.38
CA HIS A 8 3.05 -5.51 -5.95
C HIS A 8 4.24 -4.61 -5.61
N VAL A 9 4.25 -4.09 -4.38
CA VAL A 9 5.33 -3.29 -3.82
C VAL A 9 5.64 -3.76 -2.40
N SER A 10 6.93 -3.86 -2.09
CA SER A 10 7.46 -3.92 -0.73
C SER A 10 8.40 -2.72 -0.51
N HIS A 11 9.68 -2.93 -0.22
CA HIS A 11 10.73 -1.91 -0.36
C HIS A 11 11.14 -1.71 -1.83
N LYS A 12 10.75 -2.64 -2.73
CA LYS A 12 10.94 -2.57 -4.19
C LYS A 12 9.65 -2.93 -4.91
N GLN A 13 9.50 -2.47 -6.14
CA GLN A 13 8.43 -2.91 -7.03
C GLN A 13 8.71 -4.32 -7.55
N VAL A 14 7.66 -5.15 -7.61
CA VAL A 14 7.77 -6.53 -8.10
C VAL A 14 6.59 -6.92 -8.98
N GLU A 15 6.86 -7.84 -9.90
CA GLU A 15 5.87 -8.71 -10.51
C GLU A 15 5.79 -9.99 -9.68
N ALA A 16 4.59 -10.38 -9.28
CA ALA A 16 4.36 -11.61 -8.54
C ALA A 16 3.32 -12.49 -9.22
N TYR A 17 3.62 -13.78 -9.28
CA TYR A 17 2.79 -14.80 -9.91
C TYR A 17 2.70 -16.02 -8.99
N GLN A 18 1.51 -16.59 -8.88
CA GLN A 18 1.34 -17.80 -8.09
C GLN A 18 1.89 -19.02 -8.85
N ILE A 19 2.61 -19.88 -8.13
CA ILE A 19 3.22 -21.09 -8.66
C ILE A 19 2.19 -22.22 -8.65
N GLN A 20 2.00 -22.86 -9.80
CA GLN A 20 1.14 -24.01 -9.98
C GLN A 20 1.91 -25.34 -9.83
N ALA A 21 3.11 -25.40 -10.38
CA ALA A 21 4.01 -26.54 -10.30
C ALA A 21 5.45 -26.09 -10.57
N SER A 22 6.42 -26.87 -10.12
CA SER A 22 7.83 -26.59 -10.32
C SER A 22 8.59 -27.89 -10.56
N ASN A 23 9.66 -27.82 -11.36
CA ASN A 23 10.55 -28.94 -11.64
C ASN A 23 11.99 -28.41 -11.73
N PHE A 24 12.89 -28.98 -10.93
CA PHE A 24 14.27 -28.52 -10.80
C PHE A 24 15.25 -29.66 -11.00
N ASP A 25 16.41 -29.34 -11.56
CA ASP A 25 17.57 -30.23 -11.59
C ASP A 25 18.44 -30.08 -10.33
N GLU A 26 19.52 -30.85 -10.28
CA GLU A 26 20.46 -30.88 -9.14
C GLU A 26 21.18 -29.54 -8.90
N THR A 27 21.23 -28.66 -9.90
CA THR A 27 21.82 -27.31 -9.79
C THR A 27 20.83 -26.29 -9.21
N GLY A 28 19.57 -26.69 -9.02
CA GLY A 28 18.47 -25.81 -8.64
C GLY A 28 17.99 -24.91 -9.77
N ALA A 29 18.42 -25.15 -11.02
CA ALA A 29 17.82 -24.59 -12.21
C ALA A 29 16.55 -25.37 -12.57
N GLY A 30 15.62 -24.77 -13.29
CA GLY A 30 14.38 -25.48 -13.58
C GLY A 30 13.31 -24.70 -14.32
N LYS A 31 12.11 -25.26 -14.28
CA LYS A 31 10.89 -24.70 -14.86
C LYS A 31 9.84 -24.52 -13.79
N VAL A 32 9.24 -23.33 -13.75
CA VAL A 32 8.14 -22.98 -12.86
C VAL A 32 6.91 -22.70 -13.71
N ALA A 33 5.87 -23.51 -13.54
CA ALA A 33 4.56 -23.28 -14.15
C ALA A 33 3.74 -22.36 -13.25
N LEU A 34 3.14 -21.33 -13.84
CA LEU A 34 2.38 -20.30 -13.15
C LEU A 34 0.88 -20.54 -13.27
N THR A 35 0.13 -20.10 -12.27
CA THR A 35 -1.32 -19.97 -12.37
C THR A 35 -1.64 -18.99 -13.51
N GLY A 36 -2.37 -19.45 -14.52
CA GLY A 36 -2.57 -18.74 -15.80
C GLY A 36 -1.84 -19.38 -17.00
N GLY A 37 -1.11 -20.48 -16.78
CA GLY A 37 -0.59 -21.35 -17.85
C GLY A 37 0.79 -20.96 -18.40
N ALA A 38 1.32 -19.80 -18.01
CA ALA A 38 2.68 -19.41 -18.37
C ALA A 38 3.73 -20.30 -17.68
N THR A 39 4.87 -20.53 -18.33
CA THR A 39 6.01 -21.24 -17.76
C THR A 39 7.25 -20.36 -17.81
N VAL A 40 7.99 -20.30 -16.71
CA VAL A 40 9.23 -19.51 -16.56
C VAL A 40 10.41 -20.46 -16.35
N ILE A 41 11.49 -20.25 -17.10
CA ILE A 41 12.77 -20.92 -16.87
C ILE A 41 13.55 -20.11 -15.84
N VAL A 42 14.04 -20.77 -14.80
CA VAL A 42 14.79 -20.14 -13.71
C VAL A 42 16.23 -20.66 -13.68
N PRO A 43 17.20 -19.79 -13.35
CA PRO A 43 18.63 -20.11 -13.43
C PRO A 43 19.09 -21.06 -12.31
N PRO A 44 20.30 -21.62 -12.44
CA PRO A 44 20.95 -22.36 -11.34
C PRO A 44 20.95 -21.56 -10.04
N GLY A 45 20.83 -22.27 -8.92
CA GLY A 45 20.78 -21.67 -7.59
C GLY A 45 19.45 -21.02 -7.21
N PHE A 46 18.45 -20.97 -8.11
CA PHE A 46 17.13 -20.43 -7.77
C PHE A 46 16.47 -21.18 -6.61
N ALA A 47 16.53 -22.51 -6.63
CA ALA A 47 16.01 -23.38 -5.56
C ALA A 47 17.02 -23.68 -4.44
N SER A 48 18.16 -22.98 -4.38
CA SER A 48 19.23 -23.26 -3.41
C SER A 48 18.80 -23.10 -1.94
N ARG A 49 17.76 -22.30 -1.69
CA ARG A 49 17.18 -22.06 -0.36
C ARG A 49 15.93 -22.92 -0.07
N GLY A 50 15.68 -23.92 -0.91
CA GLY A 50 14.50 -24.78 -0.89
C GLY A 50 13.70 -24.66 -2.19
N ALA A 51 13.17 -25.78 -2.68
CA ALA A 51 12.34 -25.75 -3.87
C ALA A 51 10.97 -25.12 -3.57
N PRO A 52 10.47 -24.17 -4.38
CA PRO A 52 9.13 -23.62 -4.21
C PRO A 52 8.05 -24.68 -4.39
N ALA A 53 7.05 -24.63 -3.52
CA ALA A 53 5.89 -25.49 -3.57
C ALA A 53 4.75 -24.88 -4.41
N LYS A 54 3.77 -25.71 -4.78
CA LYS A 54 2.51 -25.21 -5.35
C LYS A 54 1.84 -24.27 -4.36
N GLY A 55 1.43 -23.10 -4.86
CA GLY A 55 0.78 -22.05 -4.08
C GLY A 55 1.73 -20.94 -3.64
N ASP A 56 3.04 -21.17 -3.65
CA ASP A 56 4.06 -20.15 -3.41
C ASP A 56 4.07 -19.09 -4.50
N MET A 57 4.80 -18.00 -4.27
CA MET A 57 4.87 -16.87 -5.18
C MET A 57 6.22 -16.86 -5.89
N LEU A 58 6.21 -16.86 -7.22
CA LEU A 58 7.34 -16.43 -8.04
C LEU A 58 7.35 -14.91 -8.05
N VAL A 59 8.49 -14.31 -7.69
CA VAL A 59 8.67 -12.87 -7.58
C VAL A 59 9.78 -12.43 -8.52
N ARG A 60 9.46 -11.56 -9.47
CA ARG A 60 10.44 -10.85 -10.30
C ARG A 60 10.54 -9.41 -9.81
N TYR A 61 11.74 -9.00 -9.44
CA TYR A 61 12.00 -7.64 -9.01
C TYR A 61 12.21 -6.71 -10.20
N ALA A 62 11.97 -5.42 -9.99
CA ALA A 62 12.21 -4.41 -11.01
C ALA A 62 13.65 -4.50 -11.56
N PRO A 63 13.82 -4.36 -12.88
CA PRO A 63 15.13 -4.24 -13.51
C PRO A 63 16.02 -3.15 -12.88
N THR A 64 17.32 -3.41 -12.88
CA THR A 64 18.36 -2.45 -12.47
C THR A 64 19.45 -2.38 -13.53
N GLU A 65 20.39 -1.44 -13.42
CA GLU A 65 21.53 -1.36 -14.36
C GLU A 65 22.36 -2.65 -14.38
N THR A 66 22.50 -3.32 -13.24
CA THR A 66 23.26 -4.57 -13.11
C THR A 66 22.41 -5.81 -13.43
N GLU A 67 21.08 -5.69 -13.40
CA GLU A 67 20.12 -6.76 -13.67
C GLU A 67 19.03 -6.24 -14.61
N PRO A 68 19.32 -6.08 -15.92
CA PRO A 68 18.44 -5.41 -16.87
C PRO A 68 17.11 -6.17 -17.11
N ASP A 69 17.07 -7.46 -16.79
CA ASP A 69 15.84 -8.26 -16.83
C ASP A 69 15.14 -8.36 -15.47
N GLY A 70 15.72 -7.78 -14.42
CA GLY A 70 15.34 -8.00 -13.02
C GLY A 70 15.80 -9.36 -12.51
N TYR A 71 15.82 -9.55 -11.19
CA TYR A 71 16.13 -10.85 -10.59
C TYR A 71 14.87 -11.60 -10.17
N LEU A 72 14.95 -12.93 -10.26
CA LEU A 72 13.89 -13.85 -9.85
C LEU A 72 14.16 -14.41 -8.46
N SER A 73 13.11 -14.52 -7.67
CA SER A 73 13.10 -15.17 -6.37
C SER A 73 11.78 -15.92 -6.18
N HIS A 74 11.67 -16.74 -5.14
CA HIS A 74 10.40 -17.29 -4.70
C HIS A 74 10.17 -16.98 -3.23
N SER A 75 8.90 -16.94 -2.83
CA SER A 75 8.50 -16.71 -1.44
C SER A 75 7.31 -17.59 -1.09
N PRO A 76 7.31 -18.25 0.09
CA PRO A 76 6.11 -18.87 0.63
C PRO A 76 4.95 -17.88 0.64
N ARG A 77 3.75 -18.33 0.28
CA ARG A 77 2.60 -17.44 0.11
C ARG A 77 2.33 -16.53 1.30
N ALA A 78 2.34 -17.09 2.51
CA ALA A 78 2.08 -16.33 3.73
C ALA A 78 3.11 -15.21 3.96
N VAL A 79 4.39 -15.50 3.69
CA VAL A 79 5.48 -14.52 3.80
C VAL A 79 5.34 -13.43 2.74
N PHE A 80 4.93 -13.80 1.52
CA PHE A 80 4.66 -12.82 0.46
C PHE A 80 3.48 -11.91 0.80
N GLU A 81 2.35 -12.47 1.27
CA GLU A 81 1.16 -11.67 1.58
C GLU A 81 1.39 -10.72 2.77
N ASP A 82 2.23 -11.11 3.73
CA ASP A 82 2.62 -10.24 4.86
C ASP A 82 3.53 -9.08 4.39
N GLY A 83 4.56 -9.39 3.59
CA GLY A 83 5.60 -8.44 3.20
C GLY A 83 5.36 -7.61 1.94
N TYR A 84 4.36 -7.96 1.11
CA TYR A 84 4.08 -7.29 -0.16
C TYR A 84 2.65 -6.78 -0.21
N ARG A 85 2.44 -5.66 -0.92
CA ARG A 85 1.12 -5.04 -1.12
C ARG A 85 0.84 -4.91 -2.61
N LYS A 86 -0.36 -5.28 -3.04
CA LYS A 86 -0.75 -5.17 -4.45
C LYS A 86 -0.79 -3.70 -4.86
N ILE A 87 -0.13 -3.38 -5.97
CA ILE A 87 -0.18 -2.04 -6.54
C ILE A 87 -1.61 -1.77 -6.99
N GLY A 88 -2.13 -0.59 -6.63
CA GLY A 88 -3.51 -0.21 -6.90
C GLY A 88 -4.53 -0.70 -5.88
N GLN A 89 -4.17 -1.58 -4.94
CA GLN A 89 -4.99 -1.79 -3.73
C GLN A 89 -4.69 -0.67 -2.73
N ARG A 90 -5.27 0.51 -2.95
CA ARG A 90 -5.56 1.43 -1.86
C ARG A 90 -7.02 1.20 -1.48
N GLY A 91 -7.23 0.44 -0.41
CA GLY A 91 -8.55 0.40 0.22
C GLY A 91 -8.96 1.81 0.63
N PRO A 92 -10.27 2.09 0.73
CA PRO A 92 -10.73 3.34 1.31
C PRO A 92 -10.08 3.54 2.69
N VAL A 93 -9.54 4.74 2.94
CA VAL A 93 -8.89 5.09 4.20
C VAL A 93 -9.92 5.59 5.20
N LEU A 94 -10.81 6.48 4.73
CA LEU A 94 -11.81 7.12 5.56
C LEU A 94 -13.00 6.22 5.80
N MET A 95 -13.61 6.40 6.97
CA MET A 95 -14.85 5.75 7.37
C MET A 95 -15.97 6.12 6.39
N SER A 96 -16.71 5.11 5.94
CA SER A 96 -17.86 5.29 5.07
C SER A 96 -18.81 4.09 5.18
N ALA A 97 -19.97 4.16 4.51
CA ALA A 97 -20.87 3.01 4.43
C ALA A 97 -20.22 1.76 3.80
N SER A 98 -19.30 1.93 2.85
CA SER A 98 -18.53 0.82 2.26
C SER A 98 -17.23 0.49 3.01
N ASN A 99 -16.85 1.32 4.00
CA ASN A 99 -15.67 1.15 4.83
C ASN A 99 -15.95 1.51 6.31
N PRO A 100 -16.77 0.71 7.02
CA PRO A 100 -17.24 1.08 8.36
C PRO A 100 -16.12 1.06 9.42
N THR A 101 -15.00 0.40 9.14
CA THR A 101 -13.82 0.32 10.01
C THR A 101 -12.71 1.29 9.58
N GLY A 102 -13.00 2.20 8.63
CA GLY A 102 -12.06 3.24 8.23
C GLY A 102 -11.85 4.27 9.34
N TRP A 103 -10.85 5.12 9.15
CA TRP A 103 -10.56 6.22 10.07
C TRP A 103 -11.59 7.34 9.95
N LYS A 104 -12.00 7.94 11.05
CA LYS A 104 -12.63 9.26 10.97
C LYS A 104 -11.59 10.28 10.51
N LEU A 105 -12.01 11.29 9.74
CA LEU A 105 -11.06 12.25 9.18
C LEU A 105 -10.34 13.04 10.29
N GLU A 106 -11.06 13.46 11.32
CA GLU A 106 -10.52 14.17 12.47
C GLU A 106 -9.46 13.35 13.21
N GLU A 107 -9.71 12.07 13.45
CA GLU A 107 -8.76 11.17 14.13
C GLU A 107 -7.51 10.94 13.27
N LEU A 108 -7.68 10.76 11.95
CA LEU A 108 -6.57 10.60 11.02
C LEU A 108 -5.70 11.87 10.95
N VAL A 109 -6.32 13.04 10.89
CA VAL A 109 -5.61 14.33 10.85
C VAL A 109 -4.80 14.52 12.14
N ASP A 110 -5.41 14.26 13.31
CA ASP A 110 -4.70 14.36 14.60
C ASP A 110 -3.50 13.39 14.66
N GLN A 111 -3.65 12.16 14.18
CA GLN A 111 -2.55 11.20 14.10
C GLN A 111 -1.44 11.67 13.14
N LEU A 112 -1.78 12.22 11.97
CA LEU A 112 -0.82 12.74 11.00
C LEU A 112 -0.04 13.94 11.57
N LEU A 113 -0.70 14.82 12.32
CA LEU A 113 -0.06 15.94 13.01
C LEU A 113 0.99 15.44 14.01
N ILE A 114 0.65 14.45 14.83
CA ILE A 114 1.57 13.84 15.81
C ILE A 114 2.79 13.23 15.11
N GLU A 115 2.55 12.39 14.11
CA GLU A 115 3.63 11.68 13.42
C GLU A 115 4.55 12.63 12.63
N LEU A 116 3.98 13.63 11.97
CA LEU A 116 4.77 14.57 11.17
C LEU A 116 5.59 15.49 12.07
N ASN A 117 5.05 15.94 13.22
CA ASN A 117 5.83 16.65 14.22
C ASN A 117 7.00 15.81 14.76
N ALA A 118 6.76 14.54 15.08
CA ALA A 118 7.82 13.63 15.54
C ALA A 118 8.91 13.42 14.48
N LYS A 119 8.53 13.30 13.19
CA LYS A 119 9.48 13.21 12.08
C LYS A 119 10.26 14.51 11.90
N ASN A 120 9.60 15.66 12.04
CA ASN A 120 10.23 16.97 11.92
C ASN A 120 11.24 17.23 13.05
N ALA A 121 10.93 16.78 14.27
CA ALA A 121 11.82 16.86 15.42
C ALA A 121 13.11 16.06 15.23
N ARG A 122 13.08 14.91 14.54
CA ARG A 122 14.30 14.11 14.27
C ARG A 122 15.34 14.82 13.40
N ILE A 123 14.91 15.83 12.63
CA ILE A 123 15.78 16.58 11.73
C ILE A 123 15.95 18.04 12.18
N SER A 124 15.54 18.40 13.40
CA SER A 124 15.57 19.80 13.86
C SER A 124 16.98 20.38 13.97
N GLU A 125 17.95 19.54 14.34
CA GLU A 125 19.35 19.94 14.56
C GLU A 125 20.22 19.79 13.29
N ASP A 126 19.68 19.24 12.21
CA ASP A 126 20.41 19.09 10.95
C ASP A 126 20.46 20.44 10.20
N PRO A 127 21.65 21.06 10.04
CA PRO A 127 21.78 22.37 9.40
C PRO A 127 21.83 22.28 7.87
N SER A 128 21.78 21.08 7.28
CA SER A 128 21.85 20.91 5.83
C SER A 128 20.71 21.65 5.13
N ALA A 129 20.98 22.15 3.93
CA ALA A 129 19.97 22.83 3.12
C ALA A 129 18.74 21.94 2.85
N ALA A 130 18.96 20.63 2.68
CA ALA A 130 17.89 19.64 2.52
C ALA A 130 16.99 19.59 3.76
N ALA A 131 17.55 19.51 4.96
CA ALA A 131 16.77 19.49 6.19
C ALA A 131 16.00 20.80 6.40
N VAL A 132 16.60 21.96 6.09
CA VAL A 132 15.90 23.26 6.13
C VAL A 132 14.67 23.27 5.22
N ILE A 133 14.81 22.82 3.97
CA ILE A 133 13.70 22.76 2.99
C ILE A 133 12.61 21.80 3.48
N VAL A 134 12.99 20.61 3.95
CA VAL A 134 12.04 19.60 4.44
C VAL A 134 11.27 20.14 5.65
N ARG A 135 11.95 20.78 6.61
CA ARG A 135 11.28 21.40 7.77
C ARG A 135 10.30 22.51 7.36
N GLY A 136 10.69 23.35 6.39
CA GLY A 136 9.83 24.40 5.84
C GLY A 136 8.55 23.83 5.22
N ASN A 137 8.69 22.80 4.36
CA ASN A 137 7.55 22.13 3.75
C ASN A 137 6.66 21.43 4.79
N ASN A 138 7.25 20.75 5.77
CA ASN A 138 6.51 20.09 6.85
C ASN A 138 5.73 21.11 7.69
N ALA A 139 6.29 22.29 7.98
CA ALA A 139 5.58 23.34 8.71
C ALA A 139 4.32 23.81 7.96
N VAL A 140 4.40 23.96 6.63
CA VAL A 140 3.22 24.29 5.80
C VAL A 140 2.19 23.16 5.83
N ILE A 141 2.63 21.91 5.70
CA ILE A 141 1.73 20.74 5.76
C ILE A 141 1.01 20.67 7.12
N LEU A 142 1.73 20.87 8.22
CA LEU A 142 1.15 20.88 9.57
C LEU A 142 0.07 21.96 9.70
N CYS A 143 0.33 23.18 9.21
CA CYS A 143 -0.66 24.26 9.20
C CYS A 143 -1.92 23.89 8.38
N LEU A 144 -1.74 23.27 7.21
CA LEU A 144 -2.87 22.83 6.38
C LEU A 144 -3.67 21.70 7.06
N LEU A 145 -2.99 20.78 7.75
CA LEU A 145 -3.64 19.72 8.52
C LEU A 145 -4.47 20.29 9.68
N ASP A 146 -3.94 21.27 10.41
CA ASP A 146 -4.69 21.97 11.47
C ASP A 146 -5.96 22.63 10.92
N VAL A 147 -5.86 23.29 9.76
CA VAL A 147 -7.01 23.91 9.07
C VAL A 147 -8.04 22.86 8.68
N ILE A 148 -7.62 21.73 8.08
CA ILE A 148 -8.52 20.63 7.73
C ILE A 148 -9.23 20.10 8.99
N GLY A 149 -8.49 19.87 10.09
CA GLY A 149 -9.04 19.42 11.35
C GLY A 149 -10.07 20.39 11.93
N ALA A 150 -9.81 21.69 11.85
CA ALA A 150 -10.75 22.73 12.30
C ALA A 150 -12.05 22.71 11.49
N TYR A 151 -11.97 22.64 10.15
CA TYR A 151 -13.15 22.53 9.30
C TYR A 151 -13.93 21.24 9.58
N GLN A 152 -13.25 20.11 9.72
CA GLN A 152 -13.90 18.84 10.00
C GLN A 152 -14.67 18.86 11.34
N ARG A 153 -14.07 19.41 12.41
CA ARG A 153 -14.78 19.60 13.69
C ARG A 153 -15.99 20.53 13.55
N GLY A 154 -15.89 21.57 12.73
CA GLY A 154 -17.03 22.45 12.41
C GLY A 154 -18.16 21.72 11.68
N ILE A 155 -17.82 20.83 10.73
CA ILE A 155 -18.78 19.97 10.03
C ILE A 155 -19.47 19.04 11.03
N VAL A 156 -18.72 18.33 11.87
CA VAL A 156 -19.26 17.43 12.89
C VAL A 156 -20.21 18.18 13.83
N THR A 157 -19.80 19.35 14.32
CA THR A 157 -20.63 20.21 15.18
C THR A 157 -21.95 20.60 14.51
N THR A 158 -21.89 20.95 13.21
CA THR A 158 -23.09 21.28 12.42
C THR A 158 -24.02 20.08 12.29
N LEU A 159 -23.46 18.89 12.02
CA LEU A 159 -24.23 17.66 11.87
C LEU A 159 -24.85 17.18 13.20
N ASP A 160 -24.15 17.37 14.32
CA ASP A 160 -24.66 17.03 15.65
C ASP A 160 -25.87 17.89 16.02
N GLY A 161 -25.96 19.12 15.49
CA GLY A 161 -27.15 19.97 15.62
C GLY A 161 -28.39 19.44 14.87
N ILE A 162 -28.22 18.55 13.88
CA ILE A 162 -29.32 17.91 13.14
C ILE A 162 -29.85 16.68 13.90
N GLY A 163 -28.95 15.91 14.50
CA GLY A 163 -29.32 14.72 15.27
C GLY A 163 -28.14 13.83 15.63
N PRO A 164 -28.36 12.75 16.41
CA PRO A 164 -27.29 11.86 16.86
C PRO A 164 -26.60 11.10 15.71
N ASP A 165 -25.34 10.73 15.91
CA ASP A 165 -24.56 9.97 14.93
C ASP A 165 -25.02 8.51 14.96
N GLN A 166 -25.55 8.03 13.83
CA GLN A 166 -26.03 6.66 13.70
C GLN A 166 -24.94 5.71 13.18
N GLY A 167 -23.71 6.21 13.02
CA GLY A 167 -22.57 5.48 12.52
C GLY A 167 -22.63 5.21 11.00
N PRO A 168 -21.63 4.53 10.45
CA PRO A 168 -21.44 4.38 9.00
C PRO A 168 -22.52 3.53 8.30
N LYS A 169 -23.26 2.71 9.05
CA LYS A 169 -24.37 1.88 8.53
C LYS A 169 -25.75 2.44 8.88
N GLY A 170 -25.81 3.53 9.65
CA GLY A 170 -27.04 4.19 10.04
C GLY A 170 -27.63 5.08 8.95
N ARG A 171 -28.83 5.62 9.20
CA ARG A 171 -29.46 6.59 8.29
C ARG A 171 -28.62 7.88 8.29
N PRO A 172 -28.22 8.40 7.11
CA PRO A 172 -27.43 9.63 7.05
C PRO A 172 -28.24 10.83 7.53
N ARG A 173 -27.58 11.76 8.22
CA ARG A 173 -28.19 12.99 8.76
C ARG A 173 -28.60 13.98 7.66
N ILE A 174 -27.88 13.96 6.54
CA ILE A 174 -28.14 14.77 5.35
C ILE A 174 -28.15 13.88 4.11
N GLY A 175 -28.97 14.22 3.11
CA GLY A 175 -29.01 13.51 1.83
C GLY A 175 -29.68 12.12 1.86
N ALA A 176 -30.43 11.77 2.90
CA ALA A 176 -31.14 10.49 2.99
C ALA A 176 -32.13 10.26 1.83
N ASP A 177 -32.67 11.33 1.25
CA ASP A 177 -33.62 11.29 0.14
C ASP A 177 -32.97 11.66 -1.21
N ALA A 178 -31.64 11.86 -1.24
CA ALA A 178 -30.92 12.07 -2.49
C ALA A 178 -30.78 10.73 -3.22
N GLY A 179 -31.30 10.64 -4.44
CA GLY A 179 -31.18 9.44 -5.27
C GLY A 179 -29.72 9.01 -5.48
N PRO A 180 -29.48 7.76 -5.94
CA PRO A 180 -28.12 7.24 -6.07
C PRO A 180 -27.26 8.11 -6.97
N VAL A 181 -26.13 8.59 -6.44
CA VAL A 181 -25.09 9.26 -7.22
C VAL A 181 -24.38 8.18 -8.04
N GLN A 182 -24.52 8.22 -9.37
CA GLN A 182 -23.71 7.40 -10.27
C GLN A 182 -22.24 7.80 -10.10
N GLN A 183 -21.43 6.92 -9.50
CA GLN A 183 -19.99 7.11 -9.41
C GLN A 183 -19.39 6.82 -10.79
N SER A 184 -18.72 7.83 -11.37
CA SER A 184 -17.92 7.74 -12.60
C SER A 184 -16.54 7.18 -12.33
#